data_AF-A0A846DK22-F1
#
_entry.id   AF-A0A846DK22-F1
#
_cell.length_a   1.000
_cell.length_b   1.000
_cell.length_c   1.000
_cell.angle_alpha   90.00
_cell.angle_beta   90.00
_cell.angle_gamma   90.00
#
_symmetry.space_group_name_H-M   'P 1'
#
loop_
_entity.id
_entity.type
_entity.pdbx_description
1 polymer ?
#
loop_
_entity_poly.entity_id
_entity_poly.type
_entity_poly.pdbx_seq_one_letter_code
_entity_poly.pdbx_strand_id
1 'polypeptide(L)'
;QEAAARRDAERIEQEAKARLERQVIVDQGAAEVERKKLLELQAENAAIESTGQATAEARAKAEAAQIEGELAVNLAQQEAEAARIRQQAELEQLKALQKAELNHQQALNNLEIEKAERMAQITSTEFAQKVEAIGAETLTAMAQAGPEMQARLLQSLGLQSVLITDGKNPINLFSTAQGLINTPISGSTSQS
;
A
#
# COMPACT_ATOMS: atom_id res chain seq x y z
N GLN A 1 -82.57 93.43 22.72
CA GLN A 1 -82.07 92.86 21.45
C GLN A 1 -80.71 92.17 21.61
N GLU A 2 -79.85 92.56 22.55
CA GLU A 2 -78.53 91.93 22.78
C GLU A 2 -78.55 90.45 23.23
N ALA A 3 -79.52 90.04 24.05
CA ALA A 3 -79.59 88.65 24.51
C ALA A 3 -79.95 87.64 23.40
N ALA A 4 -80.65 88.08 22.34
CA ALA A 4 -80.95 87.24 21.19
C ALA A 4 -79.70 87.08 20.29
N ALA A 5 -78.98 88.17 20.03
CA ALA A 5 -77.74 88.14 19.26
C ALA A 5 -76.63 87.29 19.91
N ARG A 6 -76.52 87.30 21.25
CA ARG A 6 -75.59 86.41 21.97
C ARG A 6 -75.95 84.94 21.84
N ARG A 7 -77.23 84.59 21.97
CA ARG A 7 -77.69 83.20 21.79
C ARG A 7 -77.53 82.70 20.36
N ASP A 8 -77.77 83.57 19.38
CA ASP A 8 -77.54 83.24 17.98
C ASP A 8 -76.04 83.05 17.67
N ALA A 9 -75.16 83.87 18.26
CA ALA A 9 -73.72 83.69 18.15
C ALA A 9 -73.24 82.39 18.81
N GLU A 10 -73.72 82.06 20.01
CA GLU A 10 -73.41 80.80 20.70
C GLU A 10 -73.87 79.57 19.89
N ARG A 11 -75.06 79.64 19.27
CA ARG A 11 -75.57 78.58 18.40
C ARG A 11 -74.68 78.39 17.16
N ILE A 12 -74.29 79.48 16.49
CA ILE A 12 -73.41 79.43 15.31
C ILE A 12 -72.04 78.88 15.69
N GLU A 13 -71.48 79.28 16.84
CA GLU A 13 -70.21 78.78 17.34
C GLU A 13 -70.28 77.27 17.65
N GLN A 14 -71.37 76.81 18.28
CA GLN A 14 -71.58 75.41 18.57
C GLN A 14 -71.77 74.57 17.29
N GLU A 15 -72.50 75.08 16.30
CA GLU A 15 -72.64 74.44 14.99
C GLU A 15 -71.29 74.36 14.24
N ALA A 16 -70.46 75.41 14.32
CA ALA A 16 -69.12 75.42 13.72
C ALA A 16 -68.18 74.43 14.42
N LYS A 17 -68.20 74.37 15.76
CA LYS A 17 -67.45 73.39 16.55
C LYS A 17 -67.85 71.96 16.22
N ALA A 18 -69.15 71.66 16.17
CA ALA A 18 -69.65 70.33 15.81
C ALA A 18 -69.26 69.92 14.38
N ARG A 19 -69.26 70.86 13.43
CA ARG A 19 -68.77 70.61 12.05
C ARG A 19 -67.27 70.33 12.02
N LEU A 20 -66.48 71.09 12.77
CA LEU A 20 -65.04 70.89 12.86
C LEU A 20 -64.72 69.53 13.50
N GLU A 21 -65.36 69.17 14.62
CA GLU A 21 -65.19 67.87 15.26
C GLU A 21 -65.57 66.72 14.31
N ARG A 22 -66.67 66.85 13.58
CA ARG A 22 -67.06 65.87 12.56
C ARG A 22 -66.00 65.76 11.46
N GLN A 23 -65.44 66.89 11.02
CA GLN A 23 -64.40 66.90 10.00
C GLN A 23 -63.11 66.25 10.50
N VAL A 24 -62.69 66.54 11.73
CA VAL A 24 -61.54 65.89 12.38
C VAL A 24 -61.73 64.37 12.45
N ILE A 25 -62.93 63.89 12.82
CA ILE A 25 -63.23 62.45 12.87
C ILE A 25 -63.14 61.83 11.47
N VAL A 26 -63.65 62.51 10.44
CA VAL A 26 -63.58 62.02 9.05
C VAL A 26 -62.13 61.97 8.57
N ASP A 27 -61.34 63.01 8.83
CA ASP A 27 -59.94 63.09 8.43
C ASP A 27 -59.08 62.04 9.17
N GLN A 28 -59.33 61.84 10.47
CA GLN A 28 -58.70 60.76 11.25
C GLN A 28 -59.11 59.38 10.74
N GLY A 29 -60.39 59.18 10.41
CA GLY A 29 -60.87 57.94 9.83
C GLY A 29 -60.18 57.62 8.50
N ALA A 30 -60.02 58.61 7.63
CA ALA A 30 -59.30 58.46 6.37
C ALA A 30 -57.80 58.15 6.60
N ALA A 31 -57.17 58.82 7.57
CA ALA A 31 -55.78 58.55 7.95
C ALA A 31 -55.57 57.14 8.52
N GLU A 32 -56.50 56.64 9.33
CA GLU A 32 -56.44 55.27 9.87
C GLU A 32 -56.65 54.20 8.80
N VAL A 33 -57.48 54.45 7.78
CA VAL A 33 -57.62 53.54 6.62
C VAL A 33 -56.31 53.40 5.86
N GLU A 34 -55.63 54.51 5.57
CA GLU A 34 -54.33 54.46 4.90
C GLU A 34 -53.23 53.89 5.80
N ARG A 35 -53.27 54.17 7.11
CA ARG A 35 -52.37 53.58 8.10
C ARG A 35 -52.51 52.06 8.16
N LYS A 36 -53.74 51.54 8.10
CA LYS A 36 -54.00 50.10 8.07
C LYS A 36 -53.38 49.46 6.83
N LYS A 37 -53.58 50.04 5.64
CA LYS A 37 -52.97 49.54 4.39
C LYS A 37 -51.45 49.54 4.45
N LEU A 38 -50.85 50.60 5.00
CA LEU A 38 -49.40 50.68 5.20
C LEU A 38 -48.90 49.54 6.10
N LEU A 39 -49.59 49.26 7.20
CA LEU A 39 -49.23 48.17 8.12
C LEU A 39 -49.37 46.78 7.46
N GLU A 40 -50.42 46.57 6.66
CA GLU A 40 -50.60 45.33 5.90
C GLU A 40 -49.43 45.12 4.92
N LEU A 41 -49.06 46.15 4.14
CA LEU A 41 -47.93 46.10 3.22
C LEU A 41 -46.58 45.91 3.95
N GLN A 42 -46.42 46.53 5.12
CA GLN A 42 -45.22 46.33 5.94
C GLN A 42 -45.11 44.90 6.47
N ALA A 43 -46.23 44.30 6.90
CA ALA A 43 -46.26 42.92 7.36
C ALA A 43 -45.97 41.95 6.20
N GLU A 44 -46.53 42.20 5.02
CA GLU A 44 -46.27 41.41 3.81
C GLU A 44 -44.80 41.52 3.39
N ASN A 45 -44.24 42.73 3.33
CA ASN A 45 -42.83 42.93 3.03
C ASN A 45 -41.91 42.24 4.04
N ALA A 46 -42.21 42.32 5.33
CA ALA A 46 -41.42 41.63 6.36
C ALA A 46 -41.48 40.10 6.20
N ALA A 47 -42.64 39.56 5.82
CA ALA A 47 -42.77 38.13 5.54
C ALA A 47 -41.97 37.73 4.27
N ILE A 48 -42.03 38.53 3.21
CA ILE A 48 -41.26 38.30 1.98
C ILE A 48 -39.76 38.41 2.25
N GLU A 49 -39.32 39.40 3.02
CA GLU A 49 -37.91 39.60 3.37
C GLU A 49 -37.38 38.43 4.20
N SER A 50 -38.12 38.03 5.23
CA SER A 50 -37.76 36.88 6.09
C SER A 50 -37.69 35.57 5.32
N THR A 51 -38.67 35.30 4.46
CA THR A 51 -38.68 34.09 3.61
C THR A 51 -37.60 34.15 2.53
N GLY A 52 -37.36 35.32 1.94
CA GLY A 52 -36.29 35.56 0.98
C GLY A 52 -34.92 35.32 1.59
N GLN A 53 -34.68 35.83 2.80
CA GLN A 53 -33.44 35.60 3.52
C GLN A 53 -33.25 34.12 3.86
N ALA A 54 -34.26 33.47 4.46
CA ALA A 54 -34.18 32.06 4.83
C ALA A 54 -33.95 31.14 3.62
N THR A 55 -34.63 31.42 2.49
CA THR A 55 -34.47 30.64 1.26
C THR A 55 -33.12 30.87 0.59
N ALA A 56 -32.63 32.12 0.57
CA ALA A 56 -31.29 32.43 0.06
C ALA A 56 -30.20 31.74 0.90
N GLU A 57 -30.30 31.81 2.22
CA GLU A 57 -29.35 31.14 3.12
C GLU A 57 -29.40 29.61 2.98
N ALA A 58 -30.59 29.03 2.88
CA ALA A 58 -30.75 27.59 2.68
C ALA A 58 -30.15 27.13 1.34
N ARG A 59 -30.37 27.90 0.26
CA ARG A 59 -29.80 27.61 -1.07
C ARG A 59 -28.28 27.74 -1.05
N ALA A 60 -27.75 28.82 -0.49
CA ALA A 60 -26.30 29.02 -0.39
C ALA A 60 -25.62 27.89 0.39
N LYS A 61 -26.22 27.43 1.50
CA LYS A 61 -25.71 26.28 2.26
C LYS A 61 -25.79 24.98 1.46
N ALA A 62 -26.88 24.75 0.73
CA ALA A 62 -27.03 23.55 -0.10
C ALA A 62 -26.01 23.53 -1.25
N GLU A 63 -25.80 24.66 -1.93
CA GLU A 63 -24.81 24.80 -3.01
C GLU A 63 -23.38 24.61 -2.47
N ALA A 64 -23.05 25.20 -1.33
CA ALA A 64 -21.75 24.99 -0.69
C ALA A 64 -21.51 23.51 -0.38
N ALA A 65 -22.50 22.82 0.21
CA ALA A 65 -22.40 21.40 0.51
C ALA A 65 -22.30 20.52 -0.76
N GLN A 66 -22.97 20.90 -1.85
CA GLN A 66 -22.83 20.22 -3.13
C GLN A 66 -21.41 20.36 -3.69
N ILE A 67 -20.87 21.58 -3.71
CA ILE A 67 -19.51 21.86 -4.18
C ILE A 67 -18.48 21.10 -3.34
N GLU A 68 -18.63 21.10 -2.01
CA GLU A 68 -17.75 20.34 -1.12
C GLU A 68 -17.84 18.83 -1.37
N GLY A 69 -19.04 18.29 -1.58
CA GLY A 69 -19.25 16.89 -1.90
C GLY A 69 -18.61 16.49 -3.24
N GLU A 70 -18.81 17.30 -4.29
CA GLU A 70 -18.19 17.08 -5.60
C GLU A 70 -16.67 17.18 -5.53
N LEU A 71 -16.14 18.17 -4.81
CA LEU A 71 -14.71 18.33 -4.59
C LEU A 71 -14.12 17.11 -3.87
N ALA A 72 -14.78 16.62 -2.82
CA ALA A 72 -14.32 15.45 -2.07
C ALA A 72 -14.27 14.20 -2.94
N VAL A 73 -15.28 13.97 -3.79
CA VAL A 73 -15.29 12.85 -4.74
C VAL A 73 -14.17 13.00 -5.77
N ASN A 74 -14.03 14.18 -6.37
CA ASN A 74 -13.00 14.44 -7.36
C ASN A 74 -11.58 14.28 -6.78
N LEU A 75 -11.35 14.77 -5.56
CA LEU A 75 -10.09 14.60 -4.85
C LEU A 75 -9.78 13.12 -4.59
N ALA A 76 -10.76 12.36 -4.08
CA ALA A 76 -10.60 10.93 -3.84
C ALA A 76 -10.30 10.15 -5.13
N GLN A 77 -10.91 10.54 -6.25
CA GLN A 77 -10.61 9.95 -7.56
C GLN A 77 -9.17 10.25 -8.00
N GLN A 78 -8.74 11.51 -7.91
CA GLN A 78 -7.37 11.90 -8.28
C GLN A 78 -6.32 11.23 -7.40
N GLU A 79 -6.57 11.12 -6.10
CA GLU A 79 -5.69 10.40 -5.17
C GLU A 79 -5.61 8.91 -5.50
N ALA A 80 -6.74 8.27 -5.82
CA ALA A 80 -6.77 6.87 -6.23
C ALA A 80 -6.00 6.64 -7.54
N GLU A 81 -6.15 7.54 -8.53
CA GLU A 81 -5.39 7.48 -9.78
C GLU A 81 -3.89 7.70 -9.56
N ALA A 82 -3.51 8.68 -8.76
CA ALA A 82 -2.12 8.94 -8.41
C ALA A 82 -1.50 7.75 -7.67
N ALA A 83 -2.23 7.15 -6.72
CA ALA A 83 -1.80 5.95 -6.02
C ALA A 83 -1.62 4.78 -6.99
N ARG A 84 -2.57 4.56 -7.90
CA ARG A 84 -2.48 3.52 -8.93
C ARG A 84 -1.24 3.69 -9.80
N ILE A 85 -0.96 4.91 -10.28
CA ILE A 85 0.21 5.19 -11.13
C ILE A 85 1.50 4.92 -10.35
N ARG A 86 1.61 5.39 -9.10
CA ARG A 86 2.79 5.15 -8.26
C ARG A 86 3.04 3.67 -8.03
N GLN A 87 1.99 2.93 -7.65
CA GLN A 87 2.08 1.49 -7.40
C GLN A 87 2.43 0.70 -8.67
N GLN A 88 1.89 1.10 -9.82
CA GLN A 88 2.22 0.48 -11.10
C GLN A 88 3.69 0.72 -11.47
N ALA A 89 4.19 1.95 -11.30
CA ALA A 89 5.59 2.28 -11.57
C ALA A 89 6.54 1.53 -10.62
N GLU A 90 6.20 1.44 -9.34
CA GLU A 90 6.98 0.67 -8.34
C GLU A 90 7.00 -0.82 -8.69
N LEU A 91 5.86 -1.39 -9.08
CA LEU A 91 5.77 -2.78 -9.51
C LEU A 91 6.62 -3.06 -10.76
N GLU A 92 6.62 -2.14 -11.72
CA GLU A 92 7.43 -2.25 -12.94
C GLU A 92 8.93 -2.19 -12.63
N GLN A 93 9.35 -1.26 -11.76
CA GLN A 93 10.73 -1.19 -11.30
C GLN A 93 11.15 -2.46 -10.56
N LEU A 94 10.32 -2.95 -9.65
CA LEU A 94 10.60 -4.18 -8.89
C LEU A 94 10.73 -5.39 -9.82
N LYS A 95 9.83 -5.53 -10.79
CA LYS A 95 9.89 -6.61 -11.79
C LYS A 95 11.15 -6.51 -12.64
N ALA A 96 11.53 -5.31 -13.07
CA ALA A 96 12.76 -5.10 -13.85
C ALA A 96 14.00 -5.51 -13.04
N LEU A 97 14.07 -5.10 -11.77
CA LEU A 97 15.16 -5.45 -10.86
C LEU A 97 15.23 -6.95 -10.61
N GLN A 98 14.11 -7.58 -10.26
CA GLN A 98 14.05 -9.03 -10.03
C GLN A 98 14.44 -9.82 -11.29
N LYS A 99 14.00 -9.37 -12.46
CA LYS A 99 14.39 -10.00 -13.73
C LYS A 99 15.89 -9.89 -13.99
N ALA A 100 16.49 -8.72 -13.73
CA ALA A 100 17.93 -8.52 -13.87
C ALA A 100 18.71 -9.43 -12.89
N GLU A 101 18.25 -9.52 -11.64
CA GLU A 101 18.86 -10.37 -10.62
C GLU A 101 18.79 -11.86 -10.99
N LEU A 102 17.62 -12.33 -11.42
CA LEU A 102 17.45 -13.72 -11.87
C LEU A 102 18.36 -14.04 -13.05
N ASN A 103 18.46 -13.15 -14.04
CA ASN A 103 19.34 -13.34 -15.18
C ASN A 103 20.82 -13.39 -14.77
N HIS A 104 21.23 -12.52 -13.86
CA HIS A 104 22.59 -12.50 -13.33
C HIS A 104 22.91 -13.79 -12.56
N GLN A 105 22.01 -14.22 -11.68
CA GLN A 105 22.18 -15.48 -10.93
C GLN A 105 22.23 -16.69 -11.87
N GLN A 106 21.38 -16.74 -12.90
CA GLN A 106 21.43 -17.80 -13.91
C GLN A 106 22.77 -17.81 -14.65
N ALA A 107 23.30 -16.63 -15.02
CA ALA A 107 24.60 -16.53 -15.67
C ALA A 107 25.74 -17.02 -14.76
N LEU A 108 25.72 -16.67 -13.48
CA LEU A 108 26.69 -17.16 -12.49
C LEU A 108 26.61 -18.68 -12.33
N ASN A 109 25.40 -19.23 -12.15
CA ASN A 109 25.21 -20.66 -12.01
C ASN A 109 25.72 -21.42 -13.25
N ASN A 110 25.43 -20.91 -14.45
CA ASN A 110 25.90 -21.52 -15.69
C ASN A 110 27.43 -21.49 -15.79
N LEU A 111 28.06 -20.38 -15.37
CA LEU A 111 29.52 -20.25 -15.33
C LEU A 111 30.15 -21.23 -14.33
N GLU A 112 29.52 -21.44 -13.17
CA GLU A 112 29.96 -22.41 -12.17
C GLU A 112 29.86 -23.84 -12.69
N ILE A 113 28.76 -24.19 -13.36
CA ILE A 113 28.58 -25.50 -14.00
C ILE A 113 29.68 -25.72 -15.05
N GLU A 114 29.88 -24.76 -15.96
CA GLU A 114 30.89 -24.88 -17.02
C GLU A 114 32.32 -24.99 -16.43
N LYS A 115 32.59 -24.27 -15.34
CA LYS A 115 33.87 -24.39 -14.63
C LYS A 115 34.03 -25.79 -14.02
N ALA A 116 33.01 -26.30 -13.34
CA ALA A 116 33.04 -27.62 -12.72
C ALA A 116 33.21 -28.73 -13.76
N GLU A 117 32.50 -28.66 -14.89
CA GLU A 117 32.63 -29.59 -16.00
C GLU A 117 34.05 -29.60 -16.59
N ARG A 118 34.62 -28.41 -16.85
CA ARG A 118 35.99 -28.30 -17.35
C ARG A 118 37.01 -28.84 -16.36
N MET A 119 36.86 -28.52 -15.08
CA MET A 119 37.74 -29.04 -14.03
C MET A 119 37.65 -30.56 -13.90
N ALA A 120 36.44 -31.13 -13.98
CA ALA A 120 36.24 -32.57 -13.97
C ALA A 120 36.89 -33.24 -15.20
N GLN A 121 36.76 -32.63 -16.38
CA GLN A 121 37.39 -33.13 -17.60
C GLN A 121 38.92 -33.09 -17.51
N ILE A 122 39.51 -31.99 -17.02
CA ILE A 122 40.95 -31.87 -16.80
C ILE A 122 41.42 -32.94 -15.81
N THR A 123 40.74 -33.07 -14.67
CA THR A 123 41.10 -34.03 -13.61
C THR A 123 41.00 -35.47 -14.12
N SER A 124 39.95 -35.80 -14.88
CA SER A 124 39.78 -37.12 -15.50
C SER A 124 40.90 -37.41 -16.51
N THR A 125 41.26 -36.41 -17.33
CA THR A 125 42.35 -36.53 -18.31
C THR A 125 43.70 -36.70 -17.63
N GLU A 126 43.99 -35.90 -16.60
CA GLU A 126 45.22 -35.99 -15.81
C GLU A 126 45.30 -37.35 -15.08
N PHE A 127 44.19 -37.81 -14.51
CA PHE A 127 44.12 -39.12 -13.86
C PHE A 127 44.37 -40.25 -14.86
N ALA A 128 43.73 -40.21 -16.04
CA ALA A 128 43.95 -41.20 -17.09
C ALA A 128 45.43 -41.24 -17.52
N GLN A 129 46.05 -40.07 -17.74
CA GLN A 129 47.47 -39.97 -18.08
C GLN A 129 48.38 -40.53 -16.96
N LYS A 130 48.07 -40.27 -15.69
CA LYS A 130 48.80 -40.85 -14.55
C LYS A 130 48.67 -42.37 -14.49
N VAL A 131 47.46 -42.89 -14.65
CA VAL A 131 47.18 -44.34 -14.66
C VAL A 131 47.91 -45.02 -15.82
N GLU A 132 47.88 -44.42 -17.01
CA GLU A 132 48.59 -44.91 -18.20
C GLU A 132 50.11 -44.91 -18.00
N ALA A 133 50.67 -43.85 -17.41
CA ALA A 133 52.10 -43.75 -17.12
C ALA A 133 52.60 -44.77 -16.08
N ILE A 134 51.75 -45.15 -15.11
CA ILE A 134 52.07 -46.22 -14.15
C ILE A 134 51.99 -47.61 -14.82
N GLY A 135 51.01 -47.83 -15.69
CA GLY A 135 50.80 -49.09 -16.41
C GLY A 135 49.97 -50.13 -15.64
N ALA A 136 49.18 -50.91 -16.38
CA ALA A 136 48.20 -51.85 -15.81
C ALA A 136 48.85 -53.00 -15.00
N GLU A 137 50.01 -53.48 -15.42
CA GLU A 137 50.74 -54.53 -14.71
C GLU A 137 51.27 -54.04 -13.36
N THR A 138 51.80 -52.81 -13.31
CA THR A 138 52.28 -52.20 -12.07
C THR A 138 51.13 -51.91 -11.12
N LEU A 139 49.98 -51.45 -11.61
CA LEU A 139 48.77 -51.28 -10.79
C LEU A 139 48.26 -52.60 -10.22
N THR A 140 48.32 -53.68 -11.01
CA THR A 140 47.93 -55.02 -10.56
C THR A 140 48.89 -55.55 -9.48
N ALA A 141 50.20 -55.36 -9.69
CA ALA A 141 51.22 -55.69 -8.70
C ALA A 141 51.07 -54.83 -7.42
N MET A 142 50.67 -53.56 -7.53
CA MET A 142 50.38 -52.68 -6.39
C MET A 142 49.14 -53.11 -5.61
N ALA A 143 48.07 -53.53 -6.30
CA ALA A 143 46.85 -54.02 -5.67
C ALA A 143 47.06 -55.37 -4.95
N GLN A 144 47.96 -56.22 -5.47
CA GLN A 144 48.35 -57.50 -4.86
C GLN A 144 49.48 -57.37 -3.83
N ALA A 145 50.14 -56.22 -3.75
CA ALA A 145 51.20 -55.98 -2.78
C ALA A 145 50.62 -55.95 -1.36
N GLY A 146 51.31 -56.60 -0.41
CA GLY A 146 50.86 -56.69 0.98
C GLY A 146 50.70 -55.33 1.68
N PRO A 147 50.08 -55.29 2.87
CA PRO A 147 49.59 -54.08 3.55
C PRO A 147 50.63 -52.96 3.70
N GLU A 148 51.90 -53.32 3.87
CA GLU A 148 52.99 -52.34 4.06
C GLU A 148 53.36 -51.57 2.79
N MET A 149 53.24 -52.20 1.61
CA MET A 149 53.63 -51.58 0.34
C MET A 149 52.53 -50.63 -0.16
N GLN A 150 51.26 -50.98 0.06
CA GLN A 150 50.10 -50.14 -0.23
C GLN A 150 50.16 -48.79 0.51
N ALA A 151 50.60 -48.81 1.78
CA ALA A 151 50.70 -47.62 2.61
C ALA A 151 51.75 -46.60 2.11
N ARG A 152 52.94 -47.09 1.73
CA ARG A 152 54.03 -46.25 1.21
C ARG A 152 53.71 -45.63 -0.15
N LEU A 153 52.88 -46.31 -0.95
CA LEU A 153 52.54 -45.86 -2.31
C LEU A 153 51.38 -44.87 -2.33
N LEU A 154 50.37 -45.01 -1.46
CA LEU A 154 49.34 -43.98 -1.25
C LEU A 154 49.96 -42.64 -0.82
N GLN A 155 51.02 -42.70 -0.02
CA GLN A 155 51.82 -41.55 0.36
C GLN A 155 52.58 -40.94 -0.83
N SER A 156 53.05 -41.75 -1.78
CA SER A 156 53.76 -41.29 -2.98
C SER A 156 52.85 -40.67 -4.07
N LEU A 157 51.58 -41.09 -4.14
CA LEU A 157 50.56 -40.52 -5.02
C LEU A 157 50.01 -39.16 -4.54
N GLY A 158 50.50 -38.66 -3.40
CA GLY A 158 50.09 -37.39 -2.83
C GLY A 158 48.68 -37.40 -2.22
N LEU A 159 48.04 -38.57 -2.09
CA LEU A 159 46.79 -38.72 -1.36
C LEU A 159 47.07 -38.59 0.14
N GLN A 160 47.11 -37.35 0.62
CA GLN A 160 47.17 -37.06 2.04
C GLN A 160 45.93 -37.66 2.70
N SER A 161 46.11 -38.39 3.81
CA SER A 161 45.00 -38.88 4.61
C SER A 161 44.11 -37.69 4.98
N VAL A 162 42.99 -37.50 4.27
CA VAL A 162 42.02 -36.48 4.66
C VAL A 162 41.38 -36.98 5.93
N LEU A 163 41.84 -36.44 7.05
CA LEU A 163 41.25 -36.63 8.36
C LEU A 163 39.91 -35.90 8.35
N ILE A 164 38.83 -36.58 7.96
CA ILE A 164 37.48 -36.02 8.04
C ILE A 164 37.09 -36.06 9.52
N THR A 165 37.26 -34.94 10.21
CA THR A 165 36.84 -34.77 11.59
C THR A 165 35.37 -34.34 11.62
N ASP A 166 34.46 -35.26 11.94
CA ASP A 166 33.23 -34.88 12.64
C ASP A 166 33.51 -35.03 14.14
N GLY A 167 33.16 -34.01 14.91
CA GLY A 167 33.78 -33.59 16.17
C GLY A 167 33.68 -34.53 17.38
N LYS A 168 33.39 -35.82 17.19
CA LYS A 168 33.38 -36.83 18.26
C LYS A 168 34.10 -38.14 17.97
N ASN A 169 34.50 -38.44 16.74
CA ASN A 169 35.32 -39.63 16.44
C ASN A 169 36.20 -39.39 15.20
N PRO A 170 37.54 -39.35 15.33
CA PRO A 170 38.42 -39.25 14.17
C PRO A 170 38.35 -40.55 13.36
N ILE A 171 37.70 -40.52 12.20
CA ILE A 171 37.74 -41.65 11.26
C ILE A 171 39.03 -41.53 10.47
N ASN A 172 39.99 -42.40 10.78
CA ASN A 172 41.18 -42.55 9.97
C ASN A 172 40.84 -43.46 8.77
N LEU A 173 40.72 -42.87 7.58
CA LEU A 173 40.39 -43.62 6.35
C LEU A 173 41.37 -44.80 6.09
N PHE A 174 42.60 -44.71 6.61
CA PHE A 174 43.58 -45.80 6.55
C PHE A 174 43.15 -47.02 7.39
N SER A 175 42.63 -46.81 8.59
CA SER A 175 42.17 -47.92 9.45
C SER A 175 40.80 -48.45 9.03
N THR A 176 39.94 -47.59 8.47
CA THR A 176 38.59 -47.97 8.06
C THR A 176 38.60 -48.80 6.76
N ALA A 177 39.51 -48.49 5.82
CA ALA A 177 39.70 -49.33 4.62
C ALA A 177 40.21 -50.74 4.98
N GLN A 178 41.12 -50.85 5.97
CA GLN A 178 41.59 -52.14 6.48
C GLN A 178 40.45 -52.96 7.13
N GLY A 179 39.49 -52.30 7.77
CA GLY A 179 38.32 -52.93 8.39
C GLY A 179 37.26 -53.42 7.40
N LEU A 180 37.09 -52.73 6.26
CA LEU A 180 36.11 -53.10 5.23
C LEU A 180 36.62 -54.17 4.26
N ILE A 181 37.93 -54.23 4.02
CA ILE A 181 38.55 -55.25 3.15
C ILE A 181 38.66 -56.62 3.85
N ASN A 182 38.63 -56.64 5.19
CA ASN A 182 38.79 -57.86 5.98
C ASN A 182 37.49 -58.41 6.60
N THR A 183 36.31 -57.89 6.21
CA THR A 183 35.05 -58.58 6.48
C THR A 183 34.80 -59.64 5.41
N PRO A 184 34.96 -60.94 5.69
CA PRO A 184 34.24 -61.93 4.91
C PRO A 184 32.75 -61.60 5.04
N ILE A 185 32.05 -61.55 3.91
CA ILE A 185 30.59 -61.46 3.84
C ILE A 185 30.05 -62.73 4.51
N SER A 186 29.93 -62.70 5.83
CA SER A 186 29.23 -63.72 6.60
C SER A 186 27.80 -63.26 6.70
N GLY A 187 26.98 -63.79 5.78
CA GLY A 187 25.54 -63.65 5.89
C GLY A 187 25.05 -64.23 7.20
N SER A 188 24.36 -63.41 7.99
CA SER A 188 23.51 -63.87 9.08
C SER A 188 22.24 -63.04 9.12
N THR A 189 21.22 -63.64 8.52
CA THR A 189 19.81 -63.53 8.84
C THR A 189 19.53 -63.52 10.36
N SER A 190 18.83 -62.51 10.87
CA SER A 190 17.72 -62.60 11.85
C SER A 190 17.26 -61.17 12.21
N GLN A 191 16.06 -60.77 11.80
CA GLN A 191 14.86 -60.73 12.67
C GLN A 191 15.07 -59.97 13.99
N SER A 192 14.56 -58.75 14.06
CA SER A 192 13.38 -58.34 14.84
C SER A 192 13.05 -56.89 14.52
#